data_AF-A0A2V8LQT1-F1
#
_entry.id   AF-A0A2V8LQT1-F1
#
_cell.length_a   1.000
_cell.length_b   1.000
_cell.length_c   1.000
_cell.angle_alpha   90.00
_cell.angle_beta   90.00
_cell.angle_gamma   90.00
#
_symmetry.space_group_name_H-M   'P 1'
#
loop_
_entity.id
_entity.type
_entity.pdbx_description
1 polymer ?
#
loop_
_entity_poly.entity_id
_entity_poly.type
_entity_poly.pdbx_seq_one_letter_code
_entity_poly.pdbx_strand_id
1 'polypeptide(L)'
;MNRKILAITLSLAFAAMLYAQGKSVTVTGNLIDNACASHHVNDKDFGDRVANHTTSCALMPTCKASGYALYSGGKLYKLDEAGNKLAADLLEGTATEKGVRVSVEGTVTGDTIAVTKLSEVTAATN
;
A
#
# COMPACT_ATOMS: atom_id res chain seq x y z
N MET A 1 29.18 19.05 44.70
CA MET A 1 28.60 20.01 43.73
C MET A 1 27.97 19.22 42.58
N ASN A 2 26.64 19.07 42.68
CA ASN A 2 25.58 18.79 41.69
C ASN A 2 25.72 17.66 40.64
N ARG A 3 25.47 16.42 41.09
CA ARG A 3 25.17 15.20 40.29
C ARG A 3 23.69 15.15 39.83
N LYS A 4 23.12 16.24 39.31
CA LYS A 4 21.68 16.31 38.96
C LYS A 4 21.34 17.02 37.64
N ILE A 5 22.23 17.00 36.65
CA ILE A 5 21.98 17.67 35.35
C ILE A 5 22.32 16.75 34.16
N LEU A 6 21.99 15.46 34.23
CA LEU A 6 22.20 14.53 33.13
C LEU A 6 21.03 13.53 32.97
N ALA A 7 19.79 13.98 33.17
CA ALA A 7 18.62 13.11 33.11
C ALA A 7 17.36 13.76 32.51
N ILE A 8 17.48 14.90 31.81
CA ILE A 8 16.31 15.67 31.31
C ILE A 8 16.45 16.06 29.83
N THR A 9 17.22 15.31 29.03
CA THR A 9 17.36 15.56 27.58
C THR A 9 16.95 14.38 26.70
N LEU A 10 16.50 13.26 27.27
CA LEU A 10 16.11 12.06 26.52
C LEU A 10 14.60 11.75 26.55
N SER A 11 13.77 12.74 26.90
CA SER A 11 12.31 12.53 27.06
C SER A 11 11.46 13.23 26.00
N LEU A 12 12.05 14.09 25.16
CA LEU A 12 11.32 14.87 24.15
C LEU A 12 11.24 14.23 22.75
N ALA A 13 11.73 13.00 22.58
CA ALA A 13 11.64 12.31 21.29
C ALA A 13 10.38 11.43 21.14
N PHE A 14 9.65 11.14 22.22
CA PHE A 14 8.50 10.22 22.16
C PHE A 14 7.15 10.91 21.89
N ALA A 15 7.09 12.24 21.96
CA ALA A 15 5.84 12.99 21.76
C ALA A 15 5.48 13.21 20.28
N ALA A 16 6.41 12.98 19.34
CA ALA A 16 6.13 13.12 17.91
C ALA A 16 5.36 11.92 17.33
N MET A 17 5.30 10.77 18.03
CA MET A 17 4.69 9.55 17.49
C MET A 17 3.16 9.50 17.64
N LEU A 18 2.54 10.51 18.27
CA LEU A 18 1.09 10.56 18.53
C LEU A 18 0.31 11.51 17.60
N TYR A 19 0.98 12.18 16.65
CA TYR A 19 0.39 13.25 15.84
C TYR A 19 -0.18 12.84 14.47
N ALA A 20 -0.72 11.63 14.36
CA ALA A 20 -1.52 11.27 13.18
C ALA A 20 -2.61 10.26 13.54
N GLN A 21 -3.55 10.64 14.42
CA GLN A 21 -4.86 9.98 14.48
C GLN A 21 -5.70 10.42 13.27
N GLY A 22 -5.18 10.22 12.06
CA GLY A 22 -5.96 10.40 10.84
C GLY A 22 -7.02 9.33 10.81
N LYS A 23 -8.28 9.73 10.57
CA LYS A 23 -9.42 8.81 10.48
C LYS A 23 -9.07 7.68 9.49
N SER A 24 -9.04 6.45 9.97
CA SER A 24 -8.84 5.28 9.12
C SER A 24 -9.99 5.17 8.12
N VAL A 25 -9.65 4.86 6.88
CA VAL A 25 -10.58 4.67 5.76
C VAL A 25 -10.37 3.30 5.14
N THR A 26 -11.42 2.78 4.51
CA THR A 26 -11.36 1.57 3.70
C THR A 26 -11.45 1.96 2.23
N VAL A 27 -10.48 1.55 1.43
CA VAL A 27 -10.44 1.79 -0.01
C VAL A 27 -10.34 0.45 -0.74
N THR A 28 -11.28 0.20 -1.65
CA THR A 28 -11.28 -1.01 -2.48
C THR A 28 -10.79 -0.69 -3.88
N GLY A 29 -9.89 -1.51 -4.42
CA GLY A 29 -9.27 -1.27 -5.72
C GLY A 29 -8.46 -2.47 -6.20
N ASN A 30 -7.77 -2.30 -7.31
CA ASN A 30 -6.89 -3.32 -7.87
C ASN A 30 -5.44 -3.04 -7.48
N LEU A 31 -4.68 -4.09 -7.15
CA LEU A 31 -3.24 -3.99 -6.93
C LEU A 31 -2.48 -3.92 -8.25
N ILE A 32 -1.44 -3.11 -8.29
CA ILE A 32 -0.47 -3.02 -9.38
C ILE A 32 0.91 -2.67 -8.80
N ASP A 33 1.99 -3.15 -9.41
CA ASP A 33 3.34 -2.74 -9.03
C ASP A 33 3.66 -1.31 -9.52
N ASN A 34 4.52 -0.60 -8.78
CA ASN A 34 4.86 0.79 -9.09
C ASN A 34 5.66 0.93 -10.39
N ALA A 35 6.42 -0.09 -10.80
CA ALA A 35 7.11 -0.07 -12.08
C ALA A 35 6.10 -0.02 -13.23
N CYS A 36 5.10 -0.91 -13.27
CA CYS A 36 4.04 -0.85 -14.28
C CYS A 36 3.20 0.43 -14.16
N ALA A 37 2.84 0.84 -12.94
CA ALA A 37 2.03 2.05 -12.74
C ALA A 37 2.75 3.30 -13.27
N SER A 38 4.04 3.48 -12.96
CA SER A 38 4.80 4.66 -13.38
C SER A 38 4.96 4.81 -14.89
N HIS A 39 5.00 3.69 -15.64
CA HIS A 39 5.12 3.73 -17.10
C HIS A 39 3.78 3.95 -17.82
N HIS A 40 2.66 3.58 -17.20
CA HIS A 40 1.38 3.48 -17.88
C HIS A 40 0.26 4.35 -17.29
N VAL A 41 0.50 5.07 -16.18
CA VAL A 41 -0.54 5.87 -15.51
C VAL A 41 -1.22 6.91 -16.41
N ASN A 42 -0.52 7.38 -17.46
CA ASN A 42 -1.05 8.37 -18.41
C ASN A 42 -1.70 7.72 -19.64
N ASP A 43 -1.70 6.40 -19.74
CA ASP A 43 -2.34 5.69 -20.84
C ASP A 43 -3.86 5.76 -20.69
N LYS A 44 -4.58 5.93 -21.81
CA LYS A 44 -6.05 6.07 -21.79
C LYS A 44 -6.75 4.82 -21.26
N ASP A 45 -6.12 3.67 -21.42
CA ASP A 45 -6.57 2.34 -21.03
C ASP A 45 -5.93 1.86 -19.71
N PHE A 46 -5.33 2.76 -18.91
CA PHE A 46 -4.64 2.38 -17.68
C PHE A 46 -5.53 1.55 -16.73
N GLY A 47 -6.81 1.88 -16.61
CA GLY A 47 -7.74 1.11 -15.79
C GLY A 47 -7.92 -0.35 -16.27
N ASP A 48 -8.01 -0.56 -17.58
CA ASP A 48 -8.13 -1.89 -18.17
C ASP A 48 -6.84 -2.68 -18.02
N ARG A 49 -5.70 -2.00 -18.14
CA ARG A 49 -4.37 -2.58 -17.91
C ARG A 49 -4.21 -3.05 -16.47
N VAL A 50 -4.63 -2.24 -15.49
CA VAL A 50 -4.62 -2.63 -14.07
C VAL A 50 -5.54 -3.84 -13.84
N ALA A 51 -6.74 -3.84 -14.42
CA ALA A 51 -7.69 -4.96 -14.29
C ALA A 51 -7.20 -6.26 -14.93
N ASN A 52 -6.24 -6.20 -15.87
CA ASN A 52 -5.64 -7.36 -16.51
C ASN A 52 -4.18 -7.61 -16.09
N HIS A 53 -3.66 -6.84 -15.14
CA HIS A 53 -2.29 -7.00 -14.66
C HIS A 53 -2.15 -8.34 -13.95
N THR A 54 -1.21 -9.18 -14.41
CA THR A 54 -1.07 -10.55 -13.91
C THR A 54 -0.33 -10.58 -12.59
N THR A 55 -0.72 -11.50 -11.72
CA THR A 55 -0.05 -11.75 -10.43
C THR A 55 1.41 -12.15 -10.65
N SER A 56 1.69 -12.92 -11.70
CA SER A 56 3.06 -13.29 -12.08
C SER A 56 3.93 -12.08 -12.45
N CYS A 57 3.36 -11.06 -13.10
CA CYS A 57 4.07 -9.82 -13.43
C CYS A 57 4.35 -9.02 -12.16
N ALA A 58 3.35 -8.84 -11.30
CA ALA A 58 3.47 -8.15 -10.03
C ALA A 58 4.51 -8.78 -9.07
N LEU A 59 4.76 -10.08 -9.20
CA LEU A 59 5.74 -10.84 -8.39
C LEU A 59 7.15 -10.91 -8.99
N MET A 60 7.38 -10.35 -10.17
CA MET A 60 8.74 -10.29 -10.74
C MET A 60 9.67 -9.52 -9.79
N PRO A 61 10.98 -9.88 -9.68
CA PRO A 61 11.89 -9.25 -8.73
C PRO A 61 11.92 -7.72 -8.80
N THR A 62 11.88 -7.15 -10.01
CA THR A 62 11.86 -5.70 -10.24
C THR A 62 10.53 -5.06 -9.81
N CYS A 63 9.41 -5.75 -10.00
CA CYS A 63 8.08 -5.30 -9.61
C CYS A 63 7.94 -5.30 -8.08
N LYS A 64 8.36 -6.39 -7.42
CA LYS A 64 8.44 -6.46 -5.94
C LYS A 64 9.30 -5.34 -5.37
N ALA A 65 10.48 -5.11 -5.94
CA ALA A 65 11.40 -4.07 -5.49
C ALA A 65 10.87 -2.65 -5.70
N SER A 66 10.00 -2.44 -6.69
CA SER A 66 9.36 -1.14 -6.92
C SER A 66 8.26 -0.82 -5.89
N GLY A 67 7.76 -1.83 -5.18
CA GLY A 67 6.57 -1.74 -4.34
C GLY A 67 5.28 -1.75 -5.15
N TYR A 68 4.17 -1.53 -4.45
CA TYR A 68 2.81 -1.68 -4.93
C TYR A 68 1.99 -0.42 -4.69
N ALA A 69 0.94 -0.28 -5.50
CA ALA A 69 -0.07 0.73 -5.36
C ALA A 69 -1.47 0.12 -5.49
N LEU A 70 -2.43 0.79 -4.88
CA LEU A 70 -3.86 0.53 -5.05
C LEU A 70 -4.42 1.49 -6.10
N TYR A 71 -4.98 0.96 -7.18
CA TYR A 71 -5.75 1.74 -8.13
C TYR A 71 -7.24 1.67 -7.79
N SER A 72 -7.85 2.81 -7.50
CA SER A 72 -9.27 2.91 -7.16
C SER A 72 -9.87 4.19 -7.73
N GLY A 73 -10.97 4.05 -8.49
CA GLY A 73 -11.74 5.19 -9.01
C GLY A 73 -10.94 6.18 -9.85
N GLY A 74 -9.94 5.71 -10.61
CA GLY A 74 -9.07 6.59 -11.42
C GLY A 74 -7.88 7.18 -10.67
N LYS A 75 -7.72 6.87 -9.38
CA LYS A 75 -6.59 7.33 -8.57
C LYS A 75 -5.67 6.18 -8.17
N LEU A 76 -4.37 6.44 -8.16
CA LEU A 76 -3.36 5.57 -7.57
C LEU A 76 -3.02 6.02 -6.15
N TYR A 77 -2.92 5.05 -5.25
CA TYR A 77 -2.45 5.24 -3.88
C TYR A 77 -1.26 4.33 -3.65
N LYS A 78 -0.08 4.90 -3.39
CA LYS A 78 1.11 4.12 -3.00
C LYS A 78 0.87 3.49 -1.64
N LEU A 79 1.37 2.28 -1.45
CA LEU A 79 1.38 1.63 -0.15
C LEU A 79 2.66 2.01 0.60
N ASP A 80 2.56 2.16 1.92
CA ASP A 80 3.73 2.27 2.80
C ASP A 80 4.47 0.93 2.92
N GLU A 81 5.59 0.91 3.65
CA GLU A 81 6.42 -0.30 3.78
C GLU A 81 5.63 -1.50 4.31
N ALA A 82 4.77 -1.30 5.32
CA ALA A 82 3.90 -2.35 5.86
C ALA A 82 2.90 -2.84 4.81
N GLY A 83 2.25 -1.93 4.09
CA GLY A 83 1.32 -2.27 3.01
C GLY A 83 1.98 -2.99 1.85
N ASN A 84 3.21 -2.62 1.48
CA ASN A 84 3.98 -3.32 0.45
C ASN A 84 4.25 -4.78 0.83
N LYS A 85 4.62 -5.01 2.10
CA LYS A 85 4.82 -6.38 2.60
C LYS A 85 3.51 -7.18 2.54
N LEU A 86 2.41 -6.61 3.03
CA LEU A 86 1.10 -7.27 3.01
C LEU A 86 0.62 -7.58 1.59
N ALA A 87 0.86 -6.67 0.64
CA ALA A 87 0.53 -6.88 -0.77
C ALA A 87 1.37 -8.00 -1.39
N ALA A 88 2.68 -8.05 -1.12
CA ALA A 88 3.55 -9.13 -1.60
C ALA A 88 3.09 -10.49 -1.05
N ASP A 89 2.88 -10.58 0.27
CA ASP A 89 2.42 -11.81 0.93
C ASP A 89 1.07 -12.28 0.33
N LEU A 90 0.15 -11.34 0.06
CA LEU A 90 -1.14 -11.64 -0.56
C LEU A 90 -0.99 -12.14 -2.00
N LEU A 91 -0.17 -11.47 -2.81
CA LEU A 91 0.06 -11.85 -4.21
C LEU A 91 0.74 -13.22 -4.31
N GLU A 92 1.60 -13.58 -3.37
CA GLU A 92 2.23 -14.91 -3.31
C GLU A 92 1.24 -16.01 -2.91
N GLY A 93 0.22 -15.67 -2.12
CA GLY A 93 -0.76 -16.62 -1.59
C GLY A 93 -2.10 -16.69 -2.34
N THR A 94 -2.36 -15.79 -3.29
CA THR A 94 -3.64 -15.72 -4.00
C THR A 94 -3.75 -16.78 -5.11
N ALA A 95 -4.99 -17.24 -5.36
CA ALA A 95 -5.33 -18.04 -6.54
C ALA A 95 -5.75 -17.17 -7.75
N THR A 96 -5.89 -15.86 -7.56
CA THR A 96 -6.28 -14.95 -8.63
C THR A 96 -5.10 -14.69 -9.56
N GLU A 97 -5.24 -15.06 -10.84
CA GLU A 97 -4.13 -14.98 -11.80
C GLU A 97 -3.87 -13.56 -12.32
N LYS A 98 -4.89 -12.70 -12.32
CA LYS A 98 -4.81 -11.32 -12.80
C LYS A 98 -5.86 -10.42 -12.17
N GLY A 99 -5.58 -9.12 -12.15
CA GLY A 99 -6.52 -8.11 -11.69
C GLY A 99 -6.87 -8.26 -10.21
N VAL A 100 -5.91 -8.67 -9.38
CA VAL A 100 -6.10 -8.90 -7.95
C VAL A 100 -6.74 -7.66 -7.31
N ARG A 101 -7.93 -7.84 -6.75
CA ARG A 101 -8.72 -6.77 -6.16
C ARG A 101 -8.68 -6.89 -4.64
N VAL A 102 -8.39 -5.81 -3.95
CA VAL A 102 -8.19 -5.80 -2.50
C VAL A 102 -8.97 -4.68 -1.83
N SER A 103 -9.29 -4.90 -0.56
CA SER A 103 -9.75 -3.91 0.39
C SER A 103 -8.57 -3.52 1.27
N VAL A 104 -8.23 -2.24 1.28
CA VAL A 104 -7.14 -1.68 2.10
C VAL A 104 -7.75 -0.79 3.16
N GLU A 105 -7.50 -1.10 4.43
CA GLU A 105 -7.80 -0.24 5.56
C GLU A 105 -6.53 0.49 5.99
N GLY A 106 -6.62 1.79 6.24
CA GLY A 106 -5.47 2.60 6.63
C GLY A 106 -5.75 4.09 6.63
N THR A 107 -4.70 4.89 6.83
CA THR A 107 -4.78 6.34 6.83
C THR A 107 -4.18 6.90 5.53
N VAL A 108 -4.96 7.68 4.79
CA VAL A 108 -4.51 8.34 3.54
C VAL A 108 -3.79 9.64 3.89
N THR A 109 -2.55 9.79 3.41
CA THR A 109 -1.79 11.05 3.45
C THR A 109 -1.31 11.37 2.03
N GLY A 110 -1.91 12.39 1.40
CA GLY A 110 -1.66 12.70 -0.01
C GLY A 110 -2.07 11.55 -0.93
N ASP A 111 -1.08 10.95 -1.58
CA ASP A 111 -1.24 9.80 -2.49
C ASP A 111 -0.66 8.50 -1.90
N THR A 112 -0.44 8.45 -0.58
CA THR A 112 0.05 7.26 0.12
C THR A 112 -0.97 6.80 1.15
N ILE A 113 -1.18 5.49 1.26
CA ILE A 113 -1.96 4.86 2.34
C ILE A 113 -0.96 4.25 3.32
N ALA A 114 -1.04 4.67 4.59
CA ALA A 114 -0.42 3.96 5.69
C ALA A 114 -1.31 2.75 6.03
N VAL A 115 -0.91 1.55 5.61
CA VAL A 115 -1.79 0.38 5.61
C VAL A 115 -1.82 -0.28 6.98
N THR A 116 -3.02 -0.46 7.53
CA THR A 116 -3.24 -1.25 8.76
C THR A 116 -3.74 -2.65 8.46
N LYS A 117 -4.45 -2.83 7.34
CA LYS A 117 -4.97 -4.13 6.91
C LYS A 117 -5.17 -4.15 5.40
N LEU A 118 -4.89 -5.31 4.80
CA LEU A 118 -5.07 -5.55 3.37
C LEU A 118 -5.64 -6.95 3.21
N SER A 119 -6.73 -7.08 2.46
CA SER A 119 -7.37 -8.39 2.20
C SER A 119 -7.92 -8.45 0.78
N GLU A 120 -7.81 -9.61 0.14
CA GLU A 120 -8.38 -9.83 -1.18
C GLU A 120 -9.91 -9.78 -1.13
N VAL A 121 -10.50 -9.11 -2.12
CA VAL A 121 -11.93 -9.12 -2.38
C VAL A 121 -12.14 -10.06 -3.54
N THR A 122 -12.33 -11.34 -3.23
CA THR A 122 -12.75 -12.32 -4.22
C THR A 122 -14.15 -11.94 -4.68
N ALA A 123 -14.34 -11.82 -6.00
CA ALA A 123 -15.69 -11.83 -6.55
C ALA A 123 -16.29 -13.18 -6.13
N ALA A 124 -17.45 -13.16 -5.46
CA ALA A 124 -18.19 -14.38 -5.20
C ALA A 124 -18.38 -15.10 -6.53
N THR A 125 -17.70 -16.23 -6.70
CA THR A 125 -18.00 -17.18 -7.76
C THR A 125 -19.39 -17.70 -7.47
N ASN A 126 -20.38 -17.22 -8.21
CA ASN A 126 -21.67 -17.91 -8.36
C ASN A 126 -21.45 -19.25 -9.04
#